data_AF-A0A2E4DJN4-F1
#
_entry.id   AF-A0A2E4DJN4-F1
#
_cell.length_a   1.000
_cell.length_b   1.000
_cell.length_c   1.000
_cell.angle_alpha   90.00
_cell.angle_beta   90.00
_cell.angle_gamma   90.00
#
_symmetry.space_group_name_H-M   'P 1'
#
loop_
_entity.id
_entity.type
_entity.pdbx_description
1 polymer ?
#
loop_
_entity_poly.entity_id
_entity_poly.type
_entity_poly.pdbx_seq_one_letter_code
_entity_poly.pdbx_strand_id
1 'polypeptide(L)'
;MKIIRSFPLSDPNQFICLIDKEENEIGVIENIKDLKKSGRKIVVDQLEKAYYMPRIERINSIDGRFGMTQWQVDTNFGPSQINLGSRMDVTPMDSSRVLIKDVDGNRYEIVNYNELDPKSHALLELYL
;
A
#
# COMPACT_ATOMS: atom_id res chain seq x y z
N MET A 1 -6.70 17.77 5.72
CA MET A 1 -7.98 17.18 5.31
C MET A 1 -7.69 15.75 4.91
N LYS A 2 -8.23 14.79 5.67
CA LYS A 2 -8.14 13.36 5.37
C LYS A 2 -9.43 12.92 4.70
N ILE A 3 -9.32 11.94 3.81
CA ILE A 3 -10.46 11.34 3.11
C ILE A 3 -10.41 9.85 3.38
N ILE A 4 -11.44 9.33 4.05
CA ILE A 4 -11.44 7.97 4.61
C ILE A 4 -12.67 7.22 4.09
N ARG A 5 -12.48 5.98 3.63
CA ARG A 5 -13.58 5.06 3.33
C ARG A 5 -14.14 4.50 4.65
N SER A 6 -15.42 4.73 4.93
CA SER A 6 -16.09 4.07 6.05
C SER A 6 -16.27 2.57 5.82
N PHE A 7 -16.42 2.17 4.55
CA PHE A 7 -16.59 0.76 4.14
C PHE A 7 -15.62 0.40 3.00
N PRO A 8 -14.32 0.24 3.30
CA PRO A 8 -13.27 0.13 2.29
C PRO A 8 -13.37 -1.10 1.38
N LEU A 9 -14.07 -2.16 1.82
CA LEU A 9 -14.19 -3.42 1.08
C LEU A 9 -15.56 -3.57 0.39
N SER A 10 -16.66 -3.35 1.12
CA SER A 10 -18.01 -3.55 0.57
C SER A 10 -18.45 -2.40 -0.33
N ASP A 11 -18.12 -1.16 0.04
CA ASP A 11 -18.62 0.04 -0.62
C ASP A 11 -17.51 1.09 -0.84
N PRO A 12 -16.47 0.78 -1.62
CA PRO A 12 -15.25 1.60 -1.72
C PRO A 12 -15.46 3.00 -2.33
N ASN A 13 -16.65 3.26 -2.88
CA ASN A 13 -17.04 4.52 -3.49
C ASN A 13 -18.17 5.23 -2.75
N GLN A 14 -18.62 4.66 -1.62
CA GLN A 14 -19.73 5.20 -0.83
C GLN A 14 -19.28 5.49 0.59
N PHE A 15 -20.01 6.39 1.25
CA PHE A 15 -19.79 6.80 2.64
C PHE A 15 -18.33 7.19 2.89
N ILE A 16 -17.85 8.17 2.13
CA ILE A 16 -16.50 8.70 2.27
C ILE A 16 -16.50 9.84 3.29
N CYS A 17 -15.83 9.61 4.42
CA CYS A 17 -15.73 10.58 5.50
C CYS A 17 -14.64 11.62 5.21
N LEU A 18 -14.97 12.90 5.43
CA LEU A 18 -14.07 14.03 5.29
C LEU A 18 -13.71 14.55 6.67
N ILE A 19 -12.42 14.51 7.00
CA ILE A 19 -11.89 14.96 8.29
C ILE A 19 -10.99 16.17 8.05
N ASP A 20 -11.08 17.20 8.88
CA ASP A 20 -10.24 18.41 8.78
C ASP A 20 -8.79 18.16 9.27
N LYS A 21 -8.08 19.20 9.72
CA LYS A 21 -6.72 19.07 10.28
C LYS A 21 -6.71 18.91 11.80
N GLU A 22 -7.81 19.22 12.46
CA GLU A 22 -8.02 19.15 13.90
C GLU A 22 -8.73 17.83 14.30
N GLU A 23 -8.84 16.89 13.35
CA GLU A 23 -9.53 15.61 13.48
C GLU A 23 -11.06 15.72 13.64
N ASN A 24 -11.67 16.86 13.29
CA ASN A 24 -13.12 16.98 13.29
C ASN A 24 -13.72 16.44 11.98
N GLU A 25 -14.84 15.72 12.10
CA GLU A 25 -15.63 15.32 10.94
C GLU A 25 -16.32 16.54 10.34
N ILE A 26 -16.06 16.78 9.05
CA ILE A 26 -16.73 17.81 8.24
C ILE A 26 -18.06 17.25 7.70
N GLY A 27 -18.07 15.96 7.36
CA GLY A 27 -19.24 15.21 6.92
C GLY A 27 -18.91 14.03 6.01
N VAL A 28 -19.95 13.44 5.42
CA VAL A 28 -19.86 12.21 4.62
C VAL A 28 -20.35 12.45 3.19
N ILE A 29 -19.58 11.98 2.21
CA ILE A 29 -20.03 11.84 0.83
C ILE A 29 -20.69 10.47 0.69
N GLU A 30 -22.02 10.42 0.52
CA GLU A 30 -22.75 9.16 0.35
C GLU A 30 -22.27 8.37 -0.87
N ASN A 31 -22.06 9.04 -2.02
CA ASN A 31 -21.49 8.41 -3.20
C ASN A 31 -20.63 9.39 -4.00
N ILE A 32 -19.38 9.02 -4.30
CA ILE A 32 -18.47 9.88 -5.07
C ILE A 32 -18.98 10.17 -6.49
N LYS A 33 -19.92 9.35 -7.01
CA LYS A 33 -20.55 9.55 -8.31
C LYS A 33 -21.52 10.75 -8.33
N ASP A 34 -21.95 11.24 -7.18
CA ASP A 34 -22.84 12.41 -7.09
C ASP A 34 -22.06 13.73 -7.11
N LEU A 35 -20.75 13.66 -6.92
CA LEU A 35 -19.86 14.81 -7.03
C LEU A 35 -19.70 15.25 -8.49
N LYS A 36 -19.56 16.57 -8.68
CA LYS A 36 -19.07 17.15 -9.94
C LYS A 36 -17.69 16.57 -10.29
N LYS A 37 -17.38 16.48 -11.58
CA LYS A 37 -16.15 15.83 -12.10
C LYS A 37 -14.86 16.30 -11.41
N SER A 38 -14.73 17.60 -11.14
CA SER A 38 -13.56 18.16 -10.45
C SER A 38 -13.45 17.68 -9.00
N GLY A 39 -14.55 17.72 -8.24
CA GLY A 39 -14.59 17.23 -6.85
C GLY A 39 -14.36 15.73 -6.77
N ARG A 40 -15.00 14.95 -7.65
CA ARG A 40 -14.78 13.50 -7.74
C ARG A 40 -13.32 13.16 -7.97
N LYS A 41 -12.65 13.86 -8.91
CA LYS A 41 -11.24 13.63 -9.19
C LYS A 41 -10.37 13.85 -7.95
N ILE A 42 -10.60 14.94 -7.20
CA ILE A 42 -9.84 15.22 -5.98
C ILE A 42 -10.04 14.09 -4.94
N VAL A 43 -11.29 13.66 -4.73
CA VAL A 43 -11.60 12.58 -3.79
C VAL A 43 -10.94 11.27 -4.20
N VAL A 44 -11.05 10.89 -5.48
CA VAL A 44 -10.41 9.68 -6.01
C VAL A 44 -8.90 9.73 -5.88
N ASP A 45 -8.26 10.82 -6.32
CA ASP A 45 -6.79 10.96 -6.26
C ASP A 45 -6.29 10.88 -4.79
N GLN A 46 -7.04 11.42 -3.83
CA GLN A 46 -6.71 11.33 -2.39
C GLN A 46 -6.97 9.94 -1.81
N LEU A 47 -8.09 9.31 -2.16
CA LEU A 47 -8.41 7.94 -1.76
C LEU A 47 -7.46 6.92 -2.38
N GLU A 48 -6.96 7.17 -3.59
CA GLU A 48 -5.87 6.39 -4.16
C GLU A 48 -4.65 6.56 -3.28
N LYS A 49 -4.15 7.77 -3.06
CA LYS A 49 -2.97 7.99 -2.18
C LYS A 49 -3.10 7.38 -0.78
N ALA A 50 -4.29 7.46 -0.18
CA ALA A 50 -4.52 6.98 1.19
C ALA A 50 -4.68 5.45 1.30
N TYR A 51 -5.06 4.78 0.21
CA TYR A 51 -5.37 3.34 0.23
C TYR A 51 -4.63 2.54 -0.86
N TYR A 52 -3.72 3.18 -1.60
CA TYR A 52 -2.86 2.47 -2.56
C TYR A 52 -1.81 1.70 -1.78
N MET A 53 -1.76 0.40 -2.00
CA MET A 53 -0.68 -0.47 -1.57
C MET A 53 0.53 -0.18 -2.45
N PRO A 54 1.65 0.38 -1.94
CA PRO A 54 2.79 0.71 -2.78
C PRO A 54 3.33 -0.53 -3.49
N ARG A 55 3.64 -0.36 -4.78
CA ARG A 55 4.17 -1.42 -5.62
C ARG A 55 5.69 -1.39 -5.55
N ILE A 56 6.29 -2.45 -5.05
CA ILE A 56 7.74 -2.63 -5.03
C ILE A 56 8.17 -2.98 -6.45
N GLU A 57 8.97 -2.11 -7.04
CA GLU A 57 9.57 -2.26 -8.37
C GLU A 57 11.01 -2.78 -8.27
N ARG A 58 11.67 -2.62 -7.11
CA ARG A 58 13.03 -3.07 -6.86
C ARG A 58 13.30 -3.33 -5.39
N ILE A 59 14.09 -4.36 -5.09
CA ILE A 59 14.65 -4.65 -3.78
C ILE A 59 16.16 -4.34 -3.82
N ASN A 60 16.55 -3.25 -3.16
CA ASN A 60 17.92 -2.75 -3.18
C ASN A 60 18.83 -3.50 -2.21
N SER A 61 18.35 -3.77 -1.01
CA SER A 61 19.04 -4.58 0.01
C SER A 61 18.06 -5.15 1.01
N ILE A 62 18.48 -6.23 1.68
CA ILE A 62 17.79 -6.76 2.85
C ILE A 62 18.83 -7.00 3.94
N ASP A 63 18.65 -6.33 5.07
CA ASP A 63 19.54 -6.39 6.22
C ASP A 63 18.83 -7.05 7.41
N GLY A 64 19.33 -8.21 7.85
CA GLY A 64 18.74 -8.99 8.94
C GLY A 64 19.42 -8.73 10.28
N ARG A 65 18.64 -8.44 11.34
CA ARG A 65 19.13 -8.37 12.74
C ARG A 65 18.06 -8.88 13.71
N PHE A 66 18.46 -9.75 14.63
CA PHE A 66 17.61 -10.25 15.73
C PHE A 66 16.27 -10.85 15.26
N GLY A 67 16.26 -11.57 14.13
CA GLY A 67 15.05 -12.18 13.57
C GLY A 67 14.15 -11.23 12.78
N MET A 68 14.44 -9.92 12.77
CA MET A 68 13.78 -8.93 11.92
C MET A 68 14.62 -8.63 10.69
N THR A 69 13.97 -8.16 9.62
CA THR A 69 14.64 -7.80 8.38
C THR A 69 14.21 -6.42 7.91
N GLN A 70 15.17 -5.60 7.53
CA GLN A 70 14.96 -4.27 7.00
C GLN A 70 15.24 -4.30 5.50
N TRP A 71 14.22 -3.98 4.70
CA TRP A 71 14.28 -3.99 3.25
C TRP A 71 14.37 -2.56 2.77
N GLN A 72 15.38 -2.26 1.94
CA GLN A 72 15.44 -1.02 1.18
C GLN A 72 14.86 -1.29 -0.19
N VAL A 73 13.79 -0.60 -0.56
CA VAL A 73 13.05 -0.86 -1.81
C VAL A 73 12.77 0.42 -2.57
N ASP A 74 12.60 0.29 -3.88
CA ASP A 74 12.00 1.35 -4.69
C ASP A 74 10.57 0.98 -5.01
N THR A 75 9.68 1.95 -4.83
CA THR A 75 8.26 1.81 -5.14
C THR A 75 7.84 2.80 -6.22
N ASN A 76 6.65 2.60 -6.77
CA ASN A 76 6.00 3.56 -7.66
C ASN A 76 5.76 4.95 -7.03
N PHE A 77 5.93 5.10 -5.70
CA PHE A 77 5.87 6.37 -4.97
C PHE A 77 7.25 6.89 -4.52
N GLY A 78 8.34 6.22 -4.94
CA GLY A 78 9.71 6.55 -4.57
C GLY A 78 10.34 5.51 -3.62
N PRO A 79 11.56 5.77 -3.14
CA PRO A 79 12.28 4.87 -2.25
C PRO A 79 11.54 4.74 -0.91
N SER A 80 11.58 3.55 -0.32
CA SER A 80 10.96 3.23 0.96
C SER A 80 11.77 2.20 1.73
N GLN A 81 11.64 2.25 3.05
CA GLN A 81 12.22 1.25 3.95
C GLN A 81 11.09 0.48 4.63
N ILE A 82 11.16 -0.84 4.58
CA ILE A 82 10.15 -1.75 5.13
C ILE A 82 10.81 -2.61 6.20
N ASN A 83 10.21 -2.73 7.38
CA ASN A 83 10.70 -3.61 8.44
C ASN A 83 9.74 -4.80 8.59
N LEU A 84 10.25 -6.02 8.40
CA LEU A 84 9.48 -7.26 8.57
C LEU A 84 9.89 -7.94 9.88
N GLY A 85 8.88 -8.40 10.63
CA GLY A 85 9.08 -9.12 11.89
C GLY A 85 9.27 -10.62 11.69
N SER A 86 8.79 -11.16 10.57
CA SER A 86 8.85 -12.58 10.23
C SER A 86 8.86 -12.79 8.72
N ARG A 87 9.33 -13.95 8.27
CA ARG A 87 9.15 -14.37 6.87
C ARG A 87 7.68 -14.55 6.49
N MET A 88 6.82 -14.87 7.46
CA MET A 88 5.37 -15.01 7.23
C MET A 88 4.70 -13.68 6.81
N ASP A 89 5.38 -12.55 7.01
CA ASP A 89 4.93 -11.24 6.57
C ASP A 89 5.06 -11.05 5.04
N VAL A 90 5.75 -11.98 4.36
CA VAL A 90 5.81 -12.10 2.90
C VAL A 90 4.87 -13.24 2.50
N THR A 91 3.83 -12.93 1.75
CA THR A 91 2.81 -13.90 1.35
C THR A 91 2.71 -13.98 -0.18
N PRO A 92 3.19 -15.07 -0.80
CA PRO A 92 2.95 -15.32 -2.22
C PRO A 92 1.46 -15.57 -2.49
N MET A 93 0.95 -14.93 -3.53
CA MET A 93 -0.41 -15.10 -4.03
C MET A 93 -0.39 -15.97 -5.28
N ASP A 94 -1.58 -16.28 -5.82
CA ASP A 94 -1.70 -16.82 -7.15
C ASP A 94 -1.10 -15.85 -8.20
N SER A 95 -0.59 -16.40 -9.31
CA SER A 95 -0.11 -15.60 -10.46
C SER A 95 1.12 -14.72 -10.19
N SER A 96 2.12 -15.20 -9.44
CA SER A 96 3.42 -14.50 -9.20
C SER A 96 3.36 -13.14 -8.48
N ARG A 97 2.21 -12.83 -7.87
CA ARG A 97 2.06 -11.66 -7.02
C ARG A 97 2.53 -11.98 -5.60
N VAL A 98 3.14 -11.02 -4.93
CA VAL A 98 3.56 -11.15 -3.52
C VAL A 98 3.01 -9.98 -2.72
N LEU A 99 2.40 -10.29 -1.58
CA LEU A 99 2.00 -9.29 -0.60
C LEU A 99 3.04 -9.23 0.51
N ILE A 100 3.40 -8.02 0.92
CA ILE A 100 4.36 -7.79 2.01
C ILE A 100 3.70 -6.87 3.02
N LYS A 101 3.74 -7.25 4.30
CA LYS A 101 3.19 -6.45 5.40
C LYS A 101 4.30 -6.08 6.38
N ASP A 102 4.47 -4.81 6.67
CA ASP A 102 5.48 -4.41 7.67
C ASP A 102 4.95 -4.49 9.12
N VAL A 103 5.86 -4.29 10.07
CA VAL A 103 5.56 -4.27 11.51
C VAL A 103 4.57 -3.18 11.92
N ASP A 104 4.48 -2.09 11.16
CA ASP A 104 3.55 -0.98 11.38
C ASP A 104 2.17 -1.23 10.74
N GLY A 105 2.03 -2.34 10.00
CA GLY A 105 0.80 -2.75 9.34
C GLY A 105 0.62 -2.18 7.93
N ASN A 106 1.59 -1.44 7.41
CA ASN A 106 1.60 -1.00 6.01
C ASN A 106 1.69 -2.23 5.11
N ARG A 107 1.00 -2.15 3.98
CA ARG A 107 0.97 -3.22 2.99
C ARG A 107 1.67 -2.74 1.74
N TYR A 108 2.40 -3.65 1.12
CA TYR A 108 3.12 -3.48 -0.13
C TYR A 108 2.81 -4.66 -1.04
N GLU A 109 2.98 -4.49 -2.33
CA GLU A 109 2.89 -5.58 -3.28
C GLU A 109 4.04 -5.62 -4.28
N ILE A 110 4.38 -6.82 -4.73
CA ILE A 110 5.08 -7.07 -5.97
C ILE A 110 4.04 -7.67 -6.90
N VAL A 111 3.68 -6.96 -7.99
CA VAL A 111 2.57 -7.37 -8.88
C VAL A 111 2.90 -8.66 -9.63
N ASN A 112 4.13 -8.78 -10.10
CA ASN A 112 4.67 -9.95 -10.79
C ASN A 112 6.16 -10.06 -10.47
N TYR A 113 6.57 -11.01 -9.61
CA TYR A 113 7.97 -11.12 -9.23
C TYR A 113 8.89 -11.57 -10.37
N ASN A 114 8.34 -12.13 -11.46
CA ASN A 114 9.12 -12.49 -12.65
C ASN A 114 9.60 -11.27 -13.45
N GLU A 115 8.98 -10.10 -13.23
CA GLU A 115 9.37 -8.84 -13.86
C GLU A 115 10.44 -8.08 -13.06
N LEU A 116 10.81 -8.58 -11.88
CA LEU A 116 11.89 -8.01 -11.09
C LEU A 116 13.24 -8.23 -11.77
N ASP A 117 14.16 -7.29 -11.55
CA ASP A 117 15.54 -7.50 -11.96
C ASP A 117 16.16 -8.72 -11.21
N PRO A 118 17.20 -9.36 -11.76
CA PRO A 118 17.77 -10.58 -11.18
C PRO A 118 18.20 -10.45 -9.73
N LYS A 119 18.67 -9.28 -9.30
CA LYS A 119 19.09 -9.07 -7.90
C LYS A 119 17.87 -9.02 -6.99
N SER A 120 16.83 -8.28 -7.37
CA SER A 120 15.59 -8.22 -6.62
C SER A 120 14.92 -9.58 -6.49
N HIS A 121 14.88 -10.35 -7.58
CA HIS A 121 14.35 -11.71 -7.58
C HIS A 121 15.14 -12.63 -6.64
N ALA A 122 16.47 -12.59 -6.68
CA ALA A 122 17.32 -13.41 -5.81
C ALA A 122 17.14 -13.07 -4.32
N LEU A 123 16.94 -11.80 -3.99
CA LEU A 123 16.66 -11.37 -2.61
C LEU A 123 15.27 -11.84 -2.14
N LEU A 124 14.26 -11.74 -3.01
CA LEU A 124 12.89 -12.16 -2.70
C LEU A 124 12.77 -13.67 -2.46
N GLU A 125 13.44 -14.49 -3.28
CA GLU A 125 13.44 -15.97 -3.16
C GLU A 125 13.89 -16.47 -1.79
N LEU A 126 14.66 -15.68 -1.03
CA LEU A 126 15.04 -16.04 0.34
C LEU A 126 13.87 -16.02 1.33
N TYR A 127 12.72 -15.45 0.93
CA TYR A 127 11.54 -15.21 1.75
C TYR A 127 10.25 -15.84 1.21
N LEU A 128 10.27 -16.39 -0.01
CA LEU A 128 9.19 -17.23 -0.56
C LEU A 128 9.33 -18.67 -0.07
#